data_AF-A0A9D9ENZ1-F1
#
_entry.id   AF-A0A9D9ENZ1-F1
#
_cell.length_a   1.000
_cell.length_b   1.000
_cell.length_c   1.000
_cell.angle_alpha   90.00
_cell.angle_beta   90.00
_cell.angle_gamma   90.00
#
_symmetry.space_group_name_H-M   'P 1'
#
loop_
_entity.id
_entity.type
_entity.pdbx_description
1 polymer ?
#
loop_
_entity_poly.entity_id
_entity_poly.type
_entity_poly.pdbx_seq_one_letter_code
_entity_poly.pdbx_strand_id
1 'polypeptide(L)'
;MCADCPDSAVLPAAFSAFYTGIFGERWPQLVSAMRRDEPKIPFTEGLEKPYYLSAASVAAASALLADTAEIPQDNPVRILDLCAAPGGKTLVLASGMKGNWELVANEYSAARRNRLCHVLDEHLPP
;
A
#
# COMPACT_ATOMS: atom_id res chain seq x y z
N MET A 1 11.50 -18.18 -30.07
CA MET A 1 12.56 -17.22 -29.69
C MET A 1 12.13 -15.85 -30.19
N CYS A 2 11.47 -15.05 -29.36
CA CYS A 2 11.30 -13.63 -29.65
C CYS A 2 12.49 -12.92 -29.03
N ALA A 3 13.43 -12.53 -29.88
CA ALA A 3 14.37 -11.47 -29.57
C ALA A 3 13.59 -10.15 -29.50
N ASP A 4 14.10 -9.20 -28.73
CA ASP A 4 13.61 -7.83 -28.55
C ASP A 4 12.54 -7.64 -27.44
N CYS A 5 12.94 -7.98 -26.22
CA CYS A 5 12.44 -7.27 -25.04
C CYS A 5 13.47 -6.17 -24.72
N PRO A 6 13.14 -4.86 -24.83
CA PRO A 6 14.10 -3.80 -24.63
C PRO A 6 14.69 -3.86 -23.21
N ASP A 7 16.00 -3.70 -23.13
CA ASP A 7 16.81 -3.72 -21.93
C ASP A 7 16.10 -3.06 -20.74
N SER A 8 15.88 -3.85 -19.69
CA SER A 8 15.53 -3.38 -18.37
C SER A 8 16.47 -2.22 -17.99
N ALA A 9 15.94 -1.00 -17.93
CA ALA A 9 16.72 0.22 -17.74
C ALA A 9 17.80 0.01 -16.66
N VAL A 10 19.04 0.35 -16.97
CA VAL A 10 20.14 0.27 -16.01
C VAL A 10 19.79 1.17 -14.83
N LEU A 11 19.82 0.60 -13.61
CA LEU A 11 19.55 1.38 -12.41
C LEU A 11 20.58 2.52 -12.31
N PRO A 12 20.19 3.75 -11.92
CA PRO A 12 21.12 4.85 -11.81
C PRO A 12 22.36 4.48 -10.96
N ALA A 13 23.55 4.89 -11.38
CA ALA A 13 24.79 4.51 -10.72
C ALA A 13 24.82 4.91 -9.24
N ALA A 14 24.31 6.11 -8.91
CA ALA A 14 24.20 6.58 -7.53
C ALA A 14 23.24 5.71 -6.68
N PHE A 15 22.11 5.28 -7.26
CA PHE A 15 21.16 4.39 -6.62
C PHE A 15 21.80 3.03 -6.32
N SER A 16 22.51 2.47 -7.30
CA SER A 16 23.21 1.19 -7.14
C SER A 16 24.31 1.27 -6.08
N ALA A 17 25.14 2.32 -6.10
CA ALA A 17 26.22 2.51 -5.12
C ALA A 17 25.67 2.67 -3.69
N PHE A 18 24.65 3.50 -3.52
CA PHE A 18 24.01 3.74 -2.22
C PHE A 18 23.46 2.45 -1.61
N TYR A 19 22.64 1.71 -2.37
CA TYR A 19 22.00 0.51 -1.85
C TYR A 19 22.92 -0.72 -1.80
N THR A 20 24.01 -0.75 -2.58
CA THR A 20 25.11 -1.70 -2.37
C THR A 20 25.74 -1.47 -1.00
N GLY A 21 25.95 -0.22 -0.59
CA GLY A 21 26.49 0.11 0.73
C GLY A 21 25.60 -0.34 1.90
N ILE A 22 24.28 -0.31 1.74
CA ILE A 22 23.32 -0.74 2.77
C ILE A 22 23.13 -2.26 2.80
N PHE A 23 22.96 -2.87 1.62
CA PHE A 23 22.53 -4.27 1.51
C PHE A 23 23.66 -5.25 1.20
N GLY A 24 24.84 -4.77 0.82
CA GLY A 24 26.03 -5.59 0.56
C GLY A 24 25.74 -6.74 -0.40
N GLU A 25 26.03 -7.96 0.03
CA GLU A 25 25.85 -9.19 -0.76
C GLU A 25 24.37 -9.50 -1.10
N ARG A 26 23.40 -8.91 -0.38
CA ARG A 26 21.97 -9.06 -0.70
C ARG A 26 21.55 -8.21 -1.89
N TRP A 27 22.32 -7.18 -2.24
CA TRP A 27 21.95 -6.21 -3.26
C TRP A 27 21.67 -6.82 -4.64
N PRO A 28 22.51 -7.72 -5.20
CA PRO A 28 22.24 -8.32 -6.51
C PRO A 28 20.91 -9.07 -6.57
N GLN A 29 20.52 -9.75 -5.47
CA GLN A 29 19.25 -10.47 -5.38
C GLN A 29 18.06 -9.52 -5.32
N LEU A 30 18.17 -8.42 -4.56
CA LEU A 30 17.15 -7.37 -4.51
C LEU A 30 16.96 -6.69 -5.87
N VAL A 31 18.04 -6.41 -6.59
CA VAL A 31 17.98 -5.88 -7.96
C VAL A 31 17.27 -6.85 -8.90
N SER A 32 17.59 -8.15 -8.81
CA SER A 32 16.90 -9.19 -9.58
C SER A 32 15.40 -9.24 -9.27
N ALA A 33 15.00 -9.06 -8.01
CA ALA A 33 13.60 -9.00 -7.60
C ALA A 33 12.89 -7.73 -8.10
N MET A 34 13.53 -6.55 -7.99
CA MET A 34 12.95 -5.27 -8.43
C MET A 34 12.67 -5.19 -9.94
N ARG A 35 13.38 -5.99 -10.75
CA ARG A 35 13.17 -6.04 -12.21
C ARG A 35 11.99 -6.95 -12.62
N ARG A 36 11.40 -7.69 -11.68
CA ARG A 36 10.24 -8.53 -11.93
C ARG A 36 8.97 -7.72 -11.67
N ASP A 37 7.90 -8.07 -12.37
CA ASP A 37 6.58 -7.53 -12.07
C ASP A 37 6.16 -7.93 -10.66
N GLU A 38 5.71 -6.95 -9.88
CA GLU A 38 5.15 -7.19 -8.55
C GLU A 38 3.70 -7.67 -8.69
N PRO A 39 3.37 -8.89 -8.22
CA PRO A 39 1.98 -9.36 -8.27
C PRO A 39 1.11 -8.52 -7.35
N LYS A 40 -0.05 -8.08 -7.86
CA LYS A 40 -1.12 -7.51 -7.04
C LYS A 40 -2.01 -8.64 -6.56
N ILE A 41 -2.19 -8.72 -5.25
CA ILE A 41 -3.05 -9.73 -4.62
C ILE A 41 -4.43 -9.14 -4.37
N PRO A 42 -5.50 -9.93 -4.47
CA PRO A 42 -6.83 -9.48 -4.10
C PRO A 42 -6.91 -9.32 -2.58
N PHE A 43 -7.36 -8.16 -2.13
CA PHE A 43 -7.80 -7.92 -0.76
C PHE A 43 -9.33 -7.85 -0.73
N THR A 44 -9.94 -8.59 0.19
CA THR A 44 -11.40 -8.79 0.23
C THR A 44 -12.01 -8.62 1.62
N GLU A 45 -11.18 -8.56 2.67
CA GLU A 45 -11.66 -8.51 4.04
C GLU A 45 -12.38 -7.17 4.31
N GLY A 46 -13.64 -7.23 4.74
CA GLY A 46 -14.45 -6.04 5.00
C GLY A 46 -14.83 -5.23 3.75
N LEU A 47 -14.66 -5.78 2.54
CA LEU A 47 -14.98 -5.10 1.27
C LEU A 47 -16.17 -5.73 0.55
N GLU A 48 -16.93 -4.93 -0.19
CA GLU A 48 -17.96 -5.42 -1.12
C GLU A 48 -17.36 -5.99 -2.41
N LYS A 49 -16.24 -5.39 -2.87
CA LYS A 49 -15.52 -5.80 -4.07
C LYS A 49 -14.04 -5.96 -3.79
N PRO A 50 -13.37 -6.99 -4.36
CA PRO A 50 -11.93 -7.15 -4.20
C PRO A 50 -11.15 -5.94 -4.74
N TYR A 51 -10.16 -5.47 -3.99
CA TYR A 51 -9.20 -4.46 -4.45
C TYR A 51 -7.81 -5.10 -4.60
N TYR A 52 -7.17 -4.89 -5.75
CA TYR A 52 -5.87 -5.49 -6.05
C TYR A 52 -4.73 -4.54 -5.69
N LEU A 53 -3.91 -4.92 -4.72
CA LEU A 53 -2.75 -4.15 -4.25
C LEU A 53 -1.59 -5.05 -3.86
N SER A 54 -0.42 -4.47 -3.57
CA SER A 54 0.72 -5.29 -3.18
C SER A 54 0.57 -5.85 -1.77
N ALA A 55 1.07 -7.07 -1.55
CA ALA A 55 1.07 -7.71 -0.23
C ALA A 55 1.78 -6.84 0.83
N ALA A 56 2.86 -6.16 0.45
CA ALA A 56 3.56 -5.22 1.32
C ALA A 56 2.68 -4.01 1.71
N SER A 57 1.80 -3.55 0.81
CA SER A 57 0.86 -2.46 1.13
C SER A 57 -0.22 -2.90 2.13
N VAL A 58 -0.74 -4.12 1.98
CA VAL A 58 -1.68 -4.70 2.97
C VAL A 58 -0.99 -4.82 4.32
N ALA A 59 0.19 -5.45 4.36
CA ALA A 59 0.94 -5.64 5.59
C ALA A 59 1.23 -4.34 6.34
N ALA A 60 1.58 -3.27 5.63
CA ALA A 60 1.84 -1.96 6.24
C ALA A 60 0.59 -1.37 6.92
N ALA A 61 -0.58 -1.45 6.29
CA ALA A 61 -1.83 -0.96 6.88
C ALA A 61 -2.34 -1.88 8.00
N SER A 62 -2.26 -3.20 7.81
CA SER A 62 -2.66 -4.19 8.82
C SER A 62 -1.80 -4.13 10.08
N ALA A 63 -0.51 -3.78 9.98
CA ALA A 63 0.34 -3.58 11.14
C ALA A 63 -0.18 -2.45 12.05
N LEU A 64 -0.62 -1.33 11.45
CA LEU A 64 -1.20 -0.23 12.22
C LEU A 64 -2.52 -0.63 12.90
N LEU A 65 -3.35 -1.45 12.25
CA LEU A 65 -4.56 -1.99 12.87
C LEU A 65 -4.22 -2.98 13.99
N ALA A 66 -3.16 -3.78 13.86
CA ALA A 66 -2.74 -4.70 14.91
C ALA A 66 -2.35 -3.95 16.20
N ASP A 67 -1.69 -2.80 16.09
CA ASP A 67 -1.33 -1.95 17.24
C ASP A 67 -2.55 -1.41 18.00
N THR A 68 -3.73 -1.41 17.36
CA THR A 68 -4.99 -0.99 18.00
C THR A 68 -5.74 -2.14 18.69
N ALA A 69 -5.23 -3.38 18.64
CA ALA A 69 -5.93 -4.56 19.16
C ALA A 69 -6.14 -4.53 20.68
N GLU A 70 -5.25 -3.87 21.41
CA GLU A 70 -5.33 -3.73 22.87
C GLU A 70 -6.24 -2.59 23.32
N ILE A 71 -6.69 -1.73 22.40
CA ILE A 71 -7.59 -0.63 22.72
C ILE A 71 -9.00 -1.20 22.95
N PRO A 72 -9.63 -0.93 24.12
CA PRO A 72 -11.01 -1.34 24.37
C PRO A 72 -11.95 -0.87 23.27
N GLN A 73 -12.90 -1.72 22.85
CA GLN A 73 -13.76 -1.44 21.69
C GLN A 73 -14.57 -0.15 21.81
N ASP A 74 -14.92 0.25 23.04
CA ASP A 74 -15.70 1.45 23.32
C ASP A 74 -14.85 2.73 23.27
N ASN A 75 -13.52 2.61 23.25
CA ASN A 75 -12.63 3.76 23.19
C ASN A 75 -12.48 4.25 21.74
N PRO A 76 -12.67 5.56 21.50
CA PRO A 76 -12.50 6.12 20.17
C PRO A 76 -11.03 6.06 19.76
N VAL A 77 -10.78 5.60 18.54
CA VAL A 77 -9.46 5.62 17.90
C VAL A 77 -9.49 6.60 16.74
N ARG A 78 -8.43 7.38 16.58
CA ARG A 78 -8.25 8.28 15.43
C ARG A 78 -7.03 7.86 14.64
N ILE A 79 -7.22 7.55 13.37
CA ILE A 79 -6.17 7.18 12.43
C ILE A 79 -6.00 8.31 11.42
N LEU A 80 -4.75 8.68 11.12
CA LEU A 80 -4.41 9.65 10.10
C LEU A 80 -3.61 8.95 8.99
N ASP A 81 -4.18 8.90 7.79
CA ASP A 81 -3.46 8.58 6.56
C ASP A 81 -3.05 9.88 5.87
N LEU A 82 -1.81 10.31 6.07
CA LEU A 82 -1.34 11.63 5.62
C LEU A 82 -1.20 11.72 4.08
N CYS A 83 -1.03 10.59 3.39
CA CYS A 83 -0.72 10.51 1.96
C CYS A 83 -1.58 9.42 1.28
N ALA A 84 -2.89 9.57 1.39
CA ALA A 84 -3.85 8.49 1.21
C ALA A 84 -4.00 7.99 -0.23
N ALA A 85 -3.90 8.88 -1.23
CA ALA A 85 -4.25 8.49 -2.59
C ALA A 85 -3.19 7.58 -3.25
N PRO A 86 -3.58 6.63 -4.13
CA PRO A 86 -4.92 6.44 -4.68
C PRO A 86 -5.91 5.70 -3.78
N GLY A 87 -5.54 5.32 -2.55
CA GLY A 87 -6.49 4.81 -1.55
C GLY A 87 -6.32 3.37 -1.10
N GLY A 88 -5.40 2.60 -1.69
CA GLY A 88 -5.29 1.16 -1.37
C GLY A 88 -4.99 0.85 0.11
N LYS A 89 -4.17 1.66 0.78
CA LYS A 89 -3.89 1.48 2.23
C LYS A 89 -5.00 2.04 3.09
N THR A 90 -5.54 3.20 2.72
CA THR A 90 -6.73 3.79 3.35
C THR A 90 -7.90 2.81 3.34
N LEU A 91 -8.08 2.07 2.24
CA LEU A 91 -9.11 1.06 2.10
C LEU A 91 -8.92 -0.10 3.10
N VAL A 92 -7.69 -0.60 3.26
CA VAL A 92 -7.36 -1.62 4.27
C VAL A 92 -7.57 -1.10 5.69
N LEU A 93 -7.23 0.17 5.97
CA LEU A 93 -7.49 0.78 7.27
C LEU A 93 -9.00 0.88 7.54
N ALA A 94 -9.75 1.40 6.57
CA ALA A 94 -11.20 1.58 6.65
C ALA A 94 -11.94 0.25 6.86
N SER A 95 -11.52 -0.81 6.16
CA SER A 95 -12.15 -2.14 6.29
C SER A 95 -11.94 -2.78 7.66
N GLY A 96 -10.93 -2.34 8.43
CA GLY A 96 -10.65 -2.78 9.79
C GLY A 96 -11.15 -1.83 10.89
N MET A 97 -11.81 -0.73 10.54
CA MET A 97 -12.36 0.21 11.51
C MET A 97 -13.51 -0.40 12.31
N LYS A 98 -13.67 0.05 13.55
CA LYS A 98 -14.73 -0.40 14.47
C LYS A 98 -15.54 0.81 14.92
N GLY A 99 -16.83 0.59 15.21
CA GLY A 99 -17.71 1.52 15.92
C GLY A 99 -17.39 3.00 15.78
N ASN A 100 -16.88 3.61 16.86
CA ASN A 100 -16.64 5.04 17.01
C ASN A 100 -15.25 5.52 16.53
N TRP A 101 -14.60 4.76 15.65
CA TRP A 101 -13.29 5.13 15.13
C TRP A 101 -13.41 6.20 14.04
N GLU A 102 -12.37 7.02 13.91
CA GLU A 102 -12.26 8.08 12.91
C GLU A 102 -11.01 7.85 12.05
N LEU A 103 -11.16 7.96 10.73
CA LEU A 103 -10.06 7.92 9.78
C LEU A 103 -10.04 9.22 8.99
N VAL A 104 -8.94 9.95 9.12
CA VAL A 104 -8.67 11.15 8.32
C VAL A 104 -7.71 10.77 7.20
N ALA A 105 -8.18 10.85 5.96
CA ALA A 105 -7.41 10.53 4.77
C ALA A 105 -7.03 11.82 4.00
N ASN A 106 -5.78 12.26 4.14
CA ASN A 106 -5.27 13.46 3.50
C ASN A 106 -4.57 13.12 2.17
N GLU A 107 -4.80 13.95 1.16
CA GLU A 107 -4.04 13.94 -0.09
C GLU A 107 -4.02 15.36 -0.67
N TYR A 108 -2.85 15.86 -1.05
CA TYR A 108 -2.68 17.22 -1.55
C TYR A 108 -3.25 17.42 -2.97
N SER A 109 -3.12 16.43 -3.86
CA SER A 109 -3.59 16.54 -5.24
C SER A 109 -5.09 16.26 -5.36
N ALA A 110 -5.84 17.22 -5.92
CA ALA A 110 -7.27 17.07 -6.15
C ALA A 110 -7.62 15.87 -7.05
N ALA A 111 -6.87 15.69 -8.13
CA ALA A 111 -7.10 14.57 -9.04
C ALA A 111 -6.86 13.21 -8.34
N ARG A 112 -5.83 13.14 -7.49
CA ARG A 112 -5.55 11.91 -6.72
C ARG A 112 -6.57 11.69 -5.60
N ARG A 113 -7.06 12.76 -4.94
CA ARG A 113 -8.17 12.68 -3.97
C ARG A 113 -9.43 12.12 -4.59
N ASN A 114 -9.80 12.56 -5.80
CA ASN A 114 -10.99 12.04 -6.47
C ASN A 114 -10.87 10.53 -6.73
N ARG A 115 -9.66 10.05 -7.05
CA ARG A 115 -9.40 8.61 -7.19
C ARG A 115 -9.51 7.87 -5.85
N LEU A 116 -9.01 8.46 -4.77
CA LEU A 116 -9.19 7.94 -3.42
C LEU A 116 -10.68 7.79 -3.07
N CYS A 117 -11.48 8.85 -3.25
CA CYS A 117 -12.93 8.80 -2.98
C CYS A 117 -13.60 7.69 -3.80
N HIS A 118 -13.32 7.61 -5.10
CA HIS A 118 -13.88 6.56 -5.96
C HIS A 118 -13.51 5.14 -5.50
N VAL A 119 -12.26 4.91 -5.08
CA VAL A 119 -11.83 3.62 -4.54
C VAL A 119 -12.56 3.28 -3.23
N LEU A 120 -12.79 4.25 -2.35
CA LEU A 120 -13.54 3.99 -1.11
C LEU A 120 -15.02 3.69 -1.41
N ASP A 121 -15.66 4.53 -2.24
CA ASP A 121 -17.09 4.40 -2.61
C ASP A 121 -17.39 3.10 -3.36
N GLU A 122 -16.44 2.60 -4.16
CA GLU A 122 -16.64 1.38 -4.95
C GLU A 122 -16.48 0.08 -4.13
N HIS A 123 -15.64 0.11 -3.09
CA HIS A 123 -15.16 -1.11 -2.44
C HIS A 123 -15.64 -1.27 -1.00
N LEU A 124 -16.00 -0.20 -0.30
CA LEU A 124 -16.53 -0.27 1.07
C LEU A 124 -18.05 -0.43 1.07
N PRO A 125 -18.62 -1.08 2.10
CA PRO A 125 -20.06 -1.06 2.32
C PRO A 125 -20.54 0.38 2.63
N PRO A 126 -21.84 0.67 2.35
CA PRO A 126 -22.45 1.98 2.58
C PRO A 126 -22.57 2.37 4.06
#